data_AF-A0A2V6X887-F1
#
_entry.id   AF-A0A2V6X887-F1
#
_cell.length_a   1.000
_cell.length_b   1.000
_cell.length_c   1.000
_cell.angle_alpha   90.00
_cell.angle_beta   90.00
_cell.angle_gamma   90.00
#
_symmetry.space_group_name_H-M   'P 1'
#
loop_
_entity.id
_entity.type
_entity.pdbx_description
1 polymer ?
#
loop_
_entity_poly.entity_id
_entity_poly.type
_entity_poly.pdbx_seq_one_letter_code
_entity_poly.pdbx_strand_id
1 'polypeptide(L)' 'MSRALILGDKETVARKTREGLDRSMEPKELIFRGLIPGMDVVGEKFRRNEYYVPQVLLSARAMYAGLDLL' A
#
# COMPACT_ATOMS: atom_id res chain seq x y z
N MET A 1 1.16 7.37 0.82
CA MET A 1 0.45 6.13 0.48
C MET A 1 0.83 5.01 1.46
N SER A 2 2.13 4.84 1.73
CA SER A 2 2.70 3.76 2.56
C SER A 2 2.07 3.60 3.95
N ARG A 3 1.81 4.69 4.69
CA ARG A 3 1.15 4.60 6.02
C ARG A 3 -0.27 4.01 5.96
N ALA A 4 -1.06 4.40 4.96
CA ALA A 4 -2.41 3.89 4.79
C ALA A 4 -2.39 2.39 4.45
N LEU A 5 -1.44 1.97 3.63
CA LEU A 5 -1.22 0.56 3.30
C LEU A 5 -0.81 -0.26 4.53
N ILE A 6 0.10 0.26 5.38
CA ILE A 6 0.50 -0.40 6.64
C ILE A 6 -0.69 -0.59 7.59
N LEU A 7 -1.64 0.34 7.58
CA LEU A 7 -2.87 0.26 8.37
C LEU A 7 -3.97 -0.57 7.70
N GLY A 8 -3.79 -0.97 6.44
CA GLY A 8 -4.80 -1.70 5.68
C GLY A 8 -5.97 -0.85 5.20
N ASP A 9 -5.80 0.47 5.15
CA ASP A 9 -6.81 1.42 4.69
C ASP A 9 -6.83 1.48 3.15
N LYS A 10 -7.65 0.61 2.56
CA LYS A 10 -7.84 0.51 1.12
C LYS A 10 -8.38 1.79 0.48
N GLU A 11 -9.25 2.54 1.18
CA GLU A 11 -9.91 3.73 0.62
C GLU A 11 -8.89 4.87 0.49
N THR A 12 -8.08 5.08 1.53
CA THR A 12 -7.01 6.07 1.47
C THR A 12 -5.91 5.68 0.49
N VAL A 13 -5.58 4.39 0.35
CA VAL A 13 -4.63 3.93 -0.68
C VAL A 13 -5.18 4.23 -2.08
N ALA A 14 -6.40 3.80 -2.38
CA ALA A 14 -7.06 4.04 -3.65
C ALA A 14 -7.14 5.52 -4.02
N ARG A 15 -7.54 6.37 -3.06
CA ARG A 15 -7.59 7.82 -3.24
C ARG A 15 -6.21 8.40 -3.56
N LYS A 16 -5.17 8.00 -2.82
CA LYS A 16 -3.81 8.50 -3.06
C LYS A 16 -3.22 7.99 -4.38
N THR A 17 -3.59 6.79 -4.82
CA THR A 17 -3.21 6.29 -6.15
C THR A 17 -3.83 7.17 -7.22
N ARG A 18 -5.14 7.44 -7.12
CA ARG A 18 -5.86 8.31 -8.05
C ARG A 18 -5.28 9.72 -8.09
N GLU A 19 -5.03 10.33 -6.93
CA GLU A 19 -4.36 11.64 -6.84
C GLU A 19 -2.98 11.65 -7.50
N GLY A 20 -2.25 10.52 -7.46
CA GLY A 20 -0.98 10.37 -8.14
C GLY A 20 -1.13 10.31 -9.66
N LEU A 21 -2.10 9.53 -10.15
CA LEU A 21 -2.44 9.46 -11.57
C LEU A 21 -2.91 10.81 -12.12
N ASP A 22 -3.74 11.54 -11.36
CA ASP A 22 -4.23 12.87 -11.72
C ASP A 22 -3.09 13.91 -11.82
N ARG A 23 -1.95 13.65 -11.16
CA ARG A 23 -0.73 14.46 -11.23
C ARG A 23 0.22 14.01 -12.34
N SER A 24 -0.23 13.14 -13.24
CA SER A 24 0.56 12.55 -14.31
C SER A 24 1.80 11.79 -13.81
N MET A 25 1.76 11.26 -12.59
CA MET A 25 2.81 10.35 -12.11
C MET A 25 2.69 9.02 -12.86
N GLU A 26 3.83 8.44 -13.24
CA GLU A 26 3.79 7.13 -13.87
C GLU A 26 3.29 6.06 -12.88
N PRO A 27 2.43 5.11 -13.32
CA PRO A 27 1.97 4.00 -12.50
C PRO A 27 3.10 3.25 -11.79
N LYS A 28 4.21 3.05 -12.52
CA LYS A 28 5.41 2.42 -11.98
C LYS A 28 5.97 3.20 -10.79
N GLU A 29 6.02 4.52 -10.88
CA GLU A 29 6.50 5.36 -9.78
C GLU A 29 5.60 5.27 -8.55
N LEU A 30 4.28 5.21 -8.72
CA LEU A 30 3.33 5.03 -7.61
C LEU A 30 3.51 3.68 -6.90
N ILE A 31 3.78 2.62 -7.64
CA ILE A 31 4.06 1.29 -7.08
C ILE A 31 5.38 1.32 -6.31
N PHE A 32 6.47 1.76 -6.95
CA PHE A 32 7.82 1.69 -6.39
C PHE A 32 8.05 2.68 -5.24
N ARG A 33 7.42 3.88 -5.28
CA ARG A 33 7.56 4.89 -4.21
C ARG A 33 6.44 4.84 -3.17
N GLY A 34 5.31 4.21 -3.50
CA GLY A 34 4.12 4.20 -2.63
C GLY A 34 3.84 2.86 -2.00
N LEU A 35 3.55 1.86 -2.83
CA LEU A 35 3.02 0.56 -2.42
C LEU A 35 4.11 -0.37 -1.87
N ILE A 36 5.23 -0.54 -2.60
CA ILE A 36 6.33 -1.43 -2.20
C ILE A 36 6.92 -1.04 -0.83
N PRO A 37 7.28 0.23 -0.57
CA PRO A 37 7.84 0.62 0.72
C PRO A 37 6.84 0.40 1.88
N GLY A 38 5.53 0.49 1.59
CA GLY A 38 4.50 0.16 2.57
C GLY A 38 4.53 -1.31 2.94
N MET A 39 4.67 -2.19 1.95
CA MET A 39 4.73 -3.63 2.21
C MET A 39 6.04 -4.09 2.86
N ASP A 40 7.16 -3.44 2.55
CA ASP A 40 8.43 -3.73 3.23
C ASP A 40 8.31 -3.51 4.75
N VAL A 41 7.66 -2.41 5.17
CA VAL A 41 7.41 -2.12 6.59
C VAL A 41 6.49 -3.16 7.23
N VAL A 42 5.44 -3.60 6.52
CA VAL A 42 4.54 -4.66 7.02
C VAL A 42 5.31 -5.98 7.17
N GLY A 43 6.19 -6.31 6.22
CA GLY A 43 7.05 -7.49 6.28
C GLY A 43 8.04 -7.45 7.46
N GLU A 44 8.65 -6.29 7.73
CA GLU A 44 9.48 -6.08 8.92
C GLU A 44 8.68 -6.26 10.22
N LYS A 45 7.47 -5.69 10.29
CA LYS A 45 6.59 -5.83 11.45
C LYS A 45 6.16 -7.27 11.67
N PHE A 46 5.90 -8.01 10.60
CA PHE A 46 5.60 -9.44 10.67
C PHE A 46 6.80 -10.24 11.20
N ARG A 47 8.02 -9.97 10.71
CA ARG A 47 9.26 -10.59 11.24
C ARG A 47 9.51 -10.29 12.71
N ARG A 48 9.11 -9.10 13.18
CA ARG A 48 9.27 -8.66 14.57
C ARG A 48 8.13 -9.12 15.49
N ASN A 49 7.24 -10.00 15.03
CA ASN A 49 6.04 -10.46 15.76
C ASN A 49 5.11 -9.30 16.20
N GLU A 50 5.17 -8.14 15.53
CA GLU A 50 4.24 -7.03 15.76
C GLU A 50 2.95 -7.20 14.96
N TYR A 51 3.05 -7.82 13.78
CA TYR A 51 1.94 -8.11 12.87
C TYR A 51 1.76 -9.62 12.73
N TYR A 52 0.52 -10.06 12.59
CA TYR A 52 0.17 -11.44 12.29
C TYR A 52 -0.45 -11.54 10.89
N VAL A 53 -0.75 -12.78 10.47
CA VAL A 53 -1.32 -13.08 9.14
C VAL A 53 -2.53 -12.19 8.80
N PRO A 54 -3.51 -11.94 9.70
CA PRO A 54 -4.65 -11.09 9.39
C PRO A 54 -4.26 -9.65 9.01
N GLN A 55 -3.29 -9.05 9.70
CA GLN A 55 -2.81 -7.70 9.42
C GLN A 55 -2.09 -7.64 8.07
N VAL A 56 -1.26 -8.65 7.77
CA VAL A 56 -0.58 -8.76 6.47
C VAL A 56 -1.60 -8.89 5.34
N LEU A 57 -2.63 -9.72 5.50
CA LEU A 57 -3.72 -9.86 4.52
C LEU A 57 -4.51 -8.56 4.33
N LEU A 58 -4.73 -7.80 5.41
CA LEU A 58 -5.40 -6.50 5.33
C LEU A 58 -4.57 -5.49 4.52
N SER A 59 -3.27 -5.39 4.80
CA SER A 59 -2.34 -4.56 4.03
C SER A 59 -2.23 -4.98 2.57
N ALA A 60 -2.20 -6.29 2.30
CA ALA A 60 -2.20 -6.83 0.94
C ALA A 60 -3.48 -6.43 0.18
N ARG A 61 -4.66 -6.51 0.81
CA ARG A 61 -5.91 -6.03 0.20
C ARG A 61 -5.88 -4.53 -0.14
N ALA A 62 -5.30 -3.71 0.75
CA ALA A 62 -5.12 -2.29 0.48
C ALA A 62 -4.16 -2.05 -0.69
N MET A 63 -3.10 -2.85 -0.82
CA MET A 63 -2.19 -2.82 -1.97
C MET A 63 -2.91 -3.18 -3.28
N TYR A 64 -3.71 -4.24 -3.30
CA TYR A 64 -4.51 -4.62 -4.47
C TYR A 64 -5.47 -3.51 -4.90
N ALA A 65 -6.16 -2.86 -3.96
CA ALA A 65 -7.03 -1.72 -4.27
C ALA A 65 -6.28 -0.54 -4.93
N GLY A 66 -4.98 -0.39 -4.64
CA GLY A 66 -4.12 0.58 -5.33
C GLY A 66 -3.71 0.11 -6.72
N LEU A 67 -3.38 -1.17 -6.89
CA LEU A 67 -2.99 -1.75 -8.17
C LEU A 67 -4.15 -1.84 -9.17
N ASP A 68 -5.37 -2.12 -8.71
CA ASP A 68 -6.57 -2.22 -9.54
C ASP A 68 -6.97 -0.89 -10.21
N LEU A 69 -6.38 0.23 -9.77
CA LEU A 69 -6.62 1.57 -10.31
C LEU A 69 -5.57 2.04 -11.32
N LEU A 70 -4.45 1.31 -11.43
CA LEU A 70 -3.33 1.62 -12.32
C LEU A 70 -3.50 0.90 -13.66
#